data_AF-A0A8X6GEE5-F1
#
_entry.id   AF-A0A8X6GEE5-F1
#
_cell.length_a   1.000
_cell.length_b   1.000
_cell.length_c   1.000
_cell.angle_alpha   90.00
_cell.angle_beta   90.00
_cell.angle_gamma   90.00
#
_symmetry.space_group_name_H-M   'P 1'
#
loop_
_entity.id
_entity.type
_entity.pdbx_description
1 polymer ?
#
loop_
_entity_poly.entity_id
_entity_poly.type
_entity_poly.pdbx_seq_one_letter_code
_entity_poly.pdbx_strand_id
1 'polypeptide(L)'
;MNYHCCRSGTYKPKGKGVKSLKSQGSAKIGISCPAIIKVRQSTENVVVQYFPNHENQLEHLRLSESDRAAVAGRLKEGVSEKKNILQYIREEITVDSCRKMLIEKKGYP
;
A
#
# COMPACT_ATOMS: atom_id res chain seq x y z
N MET A 1 5.53 -15.52 -19.31
CA MET A 1 5.32 -14.08 -19.00
C MET A 1 5.77 -13.81 -17.57
N ASN A 2 6.52 -12.73 -17.31
CA ASN A 2 6.93 -12.35 -15.95
C ASN A 2 6.27 -11.02 -15.57
N TYR A 3 5.64 -10.96 -14.40
CA TYR A 3 5.06 -9.75 -13.85
C TYR A 3 5.86 -9.30 -12.64
N HIS A 4 6.27 -8.04 -12.63
CA HIS A 4 7.08 -7.47 -11.57
C HIS A 4 6.20 -6.76 -10.54
N CYS A 5 6.65 -6.75 -9.28
CA CYS A 5 5.99 -5.99 -8.24
C CYS A 5 5.90 -4.50 -8.60
N CYS A 6 4.76 -3.88 -8.26
CA CYS A 6 4.51 -2.45 -8.47
C CYS A 6 5.49 -1.55 -7.70
N ARG A 7 6.22 -2.09 -6.72
CA ARG A 7 7.25 -1.40 -5.93
C ARG A 7 8.64 -1.43 -6.56
N SER A 8 8.85 -2.26 -7.59
CA SER A 8 10.14 -2.37 -8.29
C SER A 8 10.52 -1.07 -9.01
N GLY A 9 11.80 -0.76 -9.00
CA GLY A 9 12.43 0.36 -9.71
C GLY A 9 12.61 1.61 -8.84
N THR A 10 13.06 2.69 -9.49
CA THR A 10 13.32 3.99 -8.88
C THR A 10 12.15 4.95 -9.05
N TYR A 11 11.96 5.83 -8.07
CA TYR A 11 11.03 6.94 -8.20
C TYR A 11 11.54 7.93 -9.25
N LYS A 12 10.70 8.23 -10.24
CA LYS A 12 10.97 9.26 -11.24
C LYS A 12 10.04 10.44 -10.97
N PRO A 13 10.54 11.57 -10.43
CA PRO A 13 9.72 12.74 -10.21
C PRO A 13 9.13 13.24 -11.53
N LYS A 14 7.91 13.76 -11.48
CA LYS A 14 7.23 14.41 -12.61
C LYS A 14 6.77 15.80 -12.20
N GLY A 15 6.88 16.77 -13.10
CA GLY A 15 6.49 18.17 -12.87
C GLY A 15 7.64 19.09 -12.44
N LYS A 16 7.30 20.30 -11.98
CA LYS A 16 8.26 21.39 -11.68
C LYS A 16 9.04 21.23 -10.35
N GLY A 17 8.82 20.15 -9.59
CA GLY A 17 9.53 19.92 -8.32
C GLY A 17 9.19 20.90 -7.17
N VAL A 18 8.11 21.67 -7.29
CA VAL A 18 7.72 22.70 -6.30
C VAL A 18 7.30 22.10 -4.94
N LYS A 19 6.87 20.84 -4.93
CA LYS A 19 6.45 20.14 -3.71
C LYS A 19 7.49 19.10 -3.33
N SER A 20 7.88 19.09 -2.06
CA SER A 20 8.68 18.03 -1.46
C SER A 20 7.96 16.69 -1.56
N LEU A 21 8.74 15.61 -1.52
CA LEU A 21 8.20 14.27 -1.43
C LEU A 21 7.30 14.15 -0.19
N LYS A 22 6.24 13.34 -0.28
CA LYS A 22 5.40 13.07 0.90
C LYS A 22 6.27 12.49 2.02
N SER A 23 5.92 12.80 3.26
CA SER A 23 6.66 12.29 4.43
C SER A 23 6.65 10.76 4.56
N GLN A 24 5.78 10.07 3.81
CA GLN A 24 5.73 8.61 3.69
C GLN A 24 6.68 8.06 2.62
N GLY A 25 7.45 8.88 1.91
CA GLY A 25 8.33 8.39 0.86
C GLY A 25 7.61 8.10 -0.47
N SER A 26 8.32 7.36 -1.33
CA SER A 26 7.81 6.80 -2.57
C SER A 26 7.41 5.35 -2.38
N ALA A 27 6.38 4.88 -3.10
CA ALA A 27 6.03 3.45 -3.13
C ALA A 27 7.12 2.57 -3.80
N LYS A 28 8.09 3.21 -4.49
CA LYS A 28 9.23 2.56 -5.15
C LYS A 28 10.38 2.36 -4.17
N ILE A 29 10.95 1.15 -4.13
CA ILE A 29 12.05 0.80 -3.21
C ILE A 29 13.44 1.26 -3.71
N GLY A 30 13.52 1.86 -4.89
CA GLY A 30 14.80 2.32 -5.46
C GLY A 30 15.63 1.23 -6.14
N ILE A 31 15.27 -0.04 -5.96
CA ILE A 31 15.95 -1.21 -6.52
C ILE A 31 14.96 -2.15 -7.21
N SER A 32 15.48 -3.21 -7.84
CA SER A 32 14.63 -4.28 -8.38
C SER A 32 14.05 -5.10 -7.23
N CYS A 33 12.73 -5.16 -7.16
CA CYS A 33 12.04 -5.98 -6.17
C CYS A 33 12.20 -7.48 -6.51
N PRO A 34 12.57 -8.34 -5.56
CA PRO A 34 12.67 -9.79 -5.81
C PRO A 34 11.31 -10.45 -6.02
N ALA A 35 10.21 -9.78 -5.64
CA ALA A 35 8.87 -10.33 -5.82
C ALA A 35 8.42 -10.26 -7.27
N ILE A 36 8.09 -11.42 -7.82
CA ILE A 36 7.70 -11.62 -9.21
C ILE A 36 6.64 -12.71 -9.31
N ILE A 37 5.81 -12.61 -10.34
CA ILE A 37 4.88 -13.67 -10.75
C ILE A 37 5.35 -14.20 -12.09
N LYS A 38 5.66 -15.48 -12.17
CA LYS A 38 5.99 -16.16 -13.42
C LYS A 38 4.77 -16.95 -13.88
N VAL A 39 4.27 -16.61 -15.06
CA VAL A 39 3.13 -17.29 -15.70
C VAL A 39 3.64 -18.09 -16.89
N ARG A 40 3.31 -19.37 -16.90
CA ARG A 40 3.52 -20.29 -18.02
C ARG A 40 2.14 -20.77 -18.49
N GLN A 41 1.83 -20.53 -19.75
CA GLN A 41 0.58 -20.96 -20.35
C GLN A 41 0.89 -22.10 -21.32
N SER A 42 0.18 -23.22 -21.18
CA SER A 42 0.08 -24.28 -22.17
C SER A 42 -1.33 -24.26 -22.78
N THR A 43 -1.58 -25.11 -23.77
CA THR A 43 -2.88 -25.26 -24.44
C THR A 43 -4.01 -25.67 -23.47
N GLU A 44 -3.68 -26.38 -22.39
CA GLU A 44 -4.68 -26.92 -21.46
C GLU A 44 -4.67 -26.23 -20.09
N ASN A 45 -3.56 -25.59 -19.72
CA ASN A 45 -3.37 -25.10 -18.35
C ASN A 45 -2.59 -23.79 -18.27
N VAL A 46 -2.84 -23.04 -17.20
CA VAL A 46 -2.05 -21.85 -16.82
C VAL A 46 -1.40 -22.12 -15.47
N VAL A 47 -0.06 -22.18 -15.46
CA VAL A 47 0.73 -22.37 -14.24
C VAL A 47 1.29 -21.03 -13.79
N VAL A 48 1.02 -20.68 -12.54
CA VAL A 48 1.47 -19.43 -11.92
C VAL A 48 2.40 -19.75 -10.75
N GLN A 49 3.63 -19.22 -10.80
CA GLN A 49 4.58 -19.27 -9.68
C GLN A 49 4.72 -17.87 -9.08
N TYR A 50 4.48 -17.77 -7.77
CA TYR A 50 4.56 -16.52 -7.01
C TYR A 50 5.74 -16.53 -6.06
N PHE A 51 6.55 -15.47 -6.11
CA PHE A 51 7.71 -15.27 -5.23
C PHE A 51 7.46 -14.04 -4.34
N PRO A 52 7.22 -14.19 -3.02
CA PRO A 52 6.77 -13.10 -2.14
C PRO A 52 7.89 -12.26 -1.49
N ASN A 53 9.08 -12.17 -2.08
CA ASN A 53 10.28 -11.68 -1.40
C ASN A 53 10.41 -10.15 -1.36
N HIS A 54 9.46 -9.42 -0.76
CA HIS A 54 9.68 -8.05 -0.32
C HIS A 54 9.03 -7.78 1.04
N GLU A 55 9.60 -6.87 1.83
CA GLU A 55 9.01 -6.46 3.09
C GLU A 55 7.61 -5.86 2.89
N ASN A 56 6.70 -6.21 3.79
CA ASN A 56 5.32 -5.74 3.79
C ASN A 56 5.26 -4.31 4.35
N GLN A 57 5.51 -3.32 3.49
CA GLN A 57 5.34 -1.91 3.82
C GLN A 57 3.89 -1.50 3.60
N LEU A 58 3.10 -1.66 4.65
CA LEU A 58 1.65 -1.49 4.66
C LEU A 58 1.24 -0.03 4.38
N GLU A 59 2.12 0.94 4.67
CA GLU A 59 1.93 2.36 4.38
C GLU A 59 1.83 2.69 2.88
N HIS A 60 2.28 1.78 2.02
CA HIS A 60 2.21 1.94 0.57
C HIS A 60 1.07 1.15 -0.07
N LEU A 61 0.30 0.39 0.73
CA LEU A 61 -0.87 -0.31 0.23
C LEU A 61 -2.01 0.68 -0.02
N ARG A 62 -2.75 0.43 -1.11
CA ARG A 62 -3.98 1.16 -1.37
C ARG A 62 -5.08 0.63 -0.47
N LEU A 63 -5.81 1.54 0.16
CA LEU A 63 -7.07 1.24 0.82
C LEU A 63 -8.07 0.68 -0.19
N SER A 64 -8.94 -0.22 0.27
CA SER A 64 -10.06 -0.71 -0.53
C SER A 64 -11.06 0.42 -0.85
N GLU A 65 -11.96 0.19 -1.80
CA GLU A 65 -13.01 1.17 -2.11
C GLU A 65 -13.94 1.42 -0.93
N SER A 66 -14.33 0.36 -0.22
CA SER A 66 -15.14 0.46 0.99
C SER A 66 -14.45 1.27 2.08
N ASP A 67 -13.15 1.01 2.33
CA ASP A 67 -12.41 1.75 3.37
C ASP A 67 -12.25 3.22 3.00
N ARG A 68 -12.03 3.53 1.71
CA ARG A 68 -11.97 4.92 1.22
C ARG A 68 -13.31 5.63 1.40
N ALA A 69 -14.42 4.96 1.12
CA ALA A 69 -15.76 5.52 1.29
C ALA A 69 -16.07 5.79 2.77
N ALA A 70 -15.74 4.86 3.67
CA ALA A 70 -15.91 5.02 5.12
C ALA A 70 -15.08 6.21 5.65
N VAL A 71 -13.81 6.31 5.26
CA VAL A 71 -12.94 7.44 5.63
C VAL A 71 -13.50 8.75 5.09
N ALA A 72 -13.97 8.78 3.84
CA ALA A 72 -14.54 9.98 3.24
C ALA A 72 -15.85 10.42 3.91
N GLY A 73 -16.71 9.48 4.31
CA GLY A 73 -17.92 9.76 5.08
C GLY A 73 -17.61 10.46 6.39
N ARG A 74 -16.68 9.91 7.18
CA ARG A 74 -16.30 10.49 8.47
C ARG A 74 -15.60 11.84 8.37
N LEU A 75 -14.82 12.06 7.31
CA LEU A 75 -14.24 13.37 7.03
C LEU A 75 -15.32 14.42 6.73
N LYS A 76 -16.44 14.03 6.10
CA LYS A 76 -17.58 14.93 5.87
C LYS A 76 -18.33 15.27 7.16
N GLU A 77 -18.37 14.34 8.11
CA GLU A 77 -19.02 14.53 9.42
C GLU A 77 -18.24 15.47 10.36
N GLY A 78 -17.11 16.03 9.92
CA GLY A 78 -16.40 17.06 10.66
C GLY A 78 -15.59 16.52 11.85
N VAL A 79 -15.25 15.23 11.86
CA VAL A 79 -14.31 14.66 12.84
C VAL A 79 -12.96 15.35 12.68
N SER A 80 -12.71 16.35 13.53
CA SER A 80 -11.60 17.30 13.45
C SER A 80 -10.24 16.68 13.76
N GLU A 81 -10.22 15.55 14.46
CA GLU A 81 -8.98 14.90 14.87
C GLU A 81 -8.70 13.66 14.01
N LYS A 82 -7.67 13.78 13.15
CA LYS A 82 -7.10 12.64 12.43
C LYS A 82 -6.84 11.43 13.33
N LYS A 83 -6.50 11.64 14.61
CA LYS A 83 -6.26 10.56 15.58
C LYS A 83 -7.52 9.72 15.84
N ASN A 84 -8.68 10.34 15.96
CA ASN A 84 -9.93 9.65 16.29
C ASN A 84 -10.43 8.78 15.13
N ILE A 85 -10.33 9.28 13.90
CA ILE A 85 -10.69 8.49 12.70
C ILE A 85 -9.81 7.24 12.60
N LEU A 86 -8.51 7.39 12.83
CA LEU A 86 -7.56 6.28 12.73
C LEU A 86 -7.70 5.28 13.87
N GLN A 87 -7.98 5.75 15.09
CA GLN A 87 -8.23 4.89 16.24
C GLN A 87 -9.50 4.07 16.06
N TYR A 88 -10.59 4.69 15.59
CA TYR A 88 -11.82 3.96 15.31
C TYR A 88 -11.64 2.90 14.22
N ILE A 89 -10.93 3.24 13.14
CA ILE A 89 -10.61 2.26 12.09
C ILE A 89 -9.82 1.08 12.68
N ARG A 90 -8.94 1.32 13.66
CA ARG A 90 -8.20 0.25 14.36
C ARG A 90 -9.12 -0.63 15.21
N GLU A 91 -10.11 -0.06 15.86
CA GLU A 91 -11.06 -0.77 16.73
C GLU A 91 -12.07 -1.63 15.94
N GLU A 92 -12.41 -1.24 14.70
CA GLU A 92 -13.26 -2.04 13.81
C GLU A 92 -12.55 -3.26 13.17
N ILE A 93 -11.25 -3.43 13.41
CA ILE A 93 -10.45 -4.49 12.79
C ILE A 93 -10.43 -5.72 13.69
N THR A 94 -11.19 -6.75 13.33
CA THR A 94 -11.03 -8.09 13.88
C THR A 94 -9.80 -8.77 13.27
N VAL A 95 -9.14 -9.59 14.07
CA VAL A 95 -7.73 -10.04 13.98
C VAL A 95 -7.36 -10.77 12.66
N ASP A 96 -8.33 -11.13 11.81
CA ASP A 96 -8.14 -12.03 10.67
C ASP A 96 -8.04 -11.36 9.29
N SER A 97 -7.42 -10.18 9.22
CA SER A 97 -7.12 -9.57 7.92
C SER A 97 -5.76 -8.90 7.93
N CYS A 98 -4.74 -9.65 7.46
CA CYS A 98 -3.37 -9.18 7.20
C CYS A 98 -3.28 -7.91 6.33
N ARG A 99 -4.39 -7.42 5.78
CA ARG A 99 -4.50 -6.21 4.95
C ARG A 99 -4.68 -4.92 5.75
N LYS A 100 -4.96 -4.98 7.05
CA LYS A 100 -5.42 -3.84 7.83
C LYS A 100 -4.49 -3.40 8.98
N MET A 101 -3.18 -3.66 8.95
CA MET A 101 -2.29 -2.91 9.87
C MET A 101 -2.06 -1.51 9.32
N LEU A 102 -2.94 -0.59 9.70
CA LEU A 102 -2.84 0.82 9.38
C LEU A 102 -2.16 1.60 10.51
N ILE A 103 -1.00 2.15 10.14
CA ILE A 103 -0.43 3.42 10.60
C ILE A 103 0.45 3.29 11.84
N GLU A 104 1.65 2.77 11.62
CA GLU A 104 2.82 3.27 12.33
C GLU A 104 3.45 4.40 11.52
N LYS A 105 3.06 5.64 11.80
CA LYS A 105 4.10 6.63 12.07
C LYS A 105 4.21 6.71 13.57
N LYS A 106 5.06 5.86 14.16
CA LYS A 106 5.71 6.27 15.40
C LYS A 106 6.37 7.60 15.07
N GLY A 107 5.88 8.68 15.69
CA GLY A 107 6.66 9.90 15.76
C GLY A 107 8.01 9.48 16.33
N TYR A 108 9.06 9.68 15.54
CA TYR A 108 10.41 9.69 16.09
C TYR A 108 10.73 11.16 16.40
N PRO A 109 11.40 11.45 17.53
CA PRO A 109 11.70 12.81 18.01
C PRO A 109 12.27 13.75 16.94
#